data_AF-A0AAU3QP88-F1
#
_entry.id   AF-A0AAU3QP88-F1
#
_cell.length_a   1.000
_cell.length_b   1.000
_cell.length_c   1.000
_cell.angle_alpha   90.00
_cell.angle_beta   90.00
_cell.angle_gamma   90.00
#
_symmetry.space_group_name_H-M   'P 1'
#
loop_
_entity.id
_entity.type
_entity.pdbx_description
1 polymer ?
#
loop_
_entity_poly.entity_id
_entity_poly.type
_entity_poly.pdbx_seq_one_letter_code
_entity_poly.pdbx_strand_id
1 'polypeptide(L)'
;MVEDRDAPGRLVPVPPETASFDVLGPIEAAIARQRRTLRSARAALTVFEGLYADAHRLEPSALTRLSGEAVIGRALEAGVAGCREEVRTAHPGGGRPVHVLEESLPRDVRNLRRGIRQRTIYQHTVRSDRTTLAYIERVTTEGAEVRTLAEVADRIIVFDRSLAFVPFSDEPHSALRIQHPSLVRFLARHFDEAWARSVPVRPERVPLRTPVVTSDLQRTILQAVVGGETDQSIARRLGMSRRSVAEHVRRVSEQLGSRSRAQLGYLVATSGLLEA
;
A
#
# COMPACT_ATOMS: atom_id res chain seq x y z
N MET A 1 -4.81 71.25 -7.02
CA MET A 1 -5.00 72.68 -7.31
C MET A 1 -5.43 73.35 -6.01
N VAL A 2 -4.88 74.50 -5.67
CA VAL A 2 -5.29 75.30 -4.51
C VAL A 2 -5.75 76.67 -4.97
N GLU A 3 -6.65 77.30 -4.23
CA GLU A 3 -7.13 78.64 -4.56
C GLU A 3 -6.03 79.67 -4.30
N ASP A 4 -5.81 80.53 -5.28
CA ASP A 4 -4.82 81.60 -5.21
C ASP A 4 -5.25 82.61 -4.15
N ARG A 5 -4.39 82.83 -3.15
CA ARG A 5 -4.70 83.77 -2.05
C ARG A 5 -4.74 85.21 -2.53
N ASP A 6 -4.06 85.52 -3.62
CA ASP A 6 -3.96 86.87 -4.17
C ASP A 6 -4.94 87.10 -5.34
N ALA A 7 -5.67 86.06 -5.78
CA ALA A 7 -6.68 86.14 -6.85
C ALA A 7 -7.85 85.15 -6.60
N PRO A 8 -8.87 85.56 -5.82
CA PRO A 8 -10.02 84.70 -5.47
C PRO A 8 -10.73 84.16 -6.72
N GLY A 9 -11.04 82.86 -6.72
CA GLY A 9 -11.63 82.16 -7.87
C GLY A 9 -10.63 81.63 -8.91
N ARG A 10 -9.33 81.91 -8.77
CA ARG A 10 -8.28 81.34 -9.63
C ARG A 10 -7.60 80.16 -8.93
N LEU A 11 -7.50 79.03 -9.60
CA LEU A 11 -6.85 77.83 -9.08
C LEU A 11 -5.41 77.71 -9.61
N VAL A 12 -4.46 77.46 -8.71
CA VAL A 12 -3.04 77.27 -9.02
C VAL A 12 -2.67 75.80 -8.92
N PRO A 13 -1.97 75.22 -9.91
CA PRO A 13 -1.45 73.86 -9.83
C PRO A 13 -0.40 73.78 -8.72
N VAL A 14 -0.55 72.80 -7.85
CA VAL A 14 0.41 72.51 -6.79
C VAL A 14 1.44 71.52 -7.34
N PRO A 15 2.72 71.60 -6.96
CA PRO A 15 3.71 70.58 -7.33
C PRO A 15 3.19 69.17 -7.04
N PRO A 16 3.29 68.22 -7.99
CA PRO A 16 2.78 66.86 -7.82
C PRO A 16 3.36 66.14 -6.59
N GLU A 17 4.60 66.43 -6.18
CA GLU A 17 5.18 65.85 -4.96
C GLU A 17 4.48 66.33 -3.69
N THR A 18 3.85 67.50 -3.71
CA THR A 18 3.11 68.04 -2.55
C THR A 18 1.70 67.45 -2.51
N ALA A 19 1.05 67.30 -3.67
CA ALA A 19 -0.27 66.67 -3.77
C ALA A 19 -0.23 65.15 -3.57
N SER A 20 0.91 64.49 -3.83
CA SER A 20 1.06 63.04 -3.69
C SER A 20 0.95 62.58 -2.24
N PHE A 21 1.44 63.36 -1.26
CA PHE A 21 1.29 63.03 0.16
C PHE A 21 -0.17 62.99 0.60
N ASP A 22 -0.98 63.94 0.16
CA ASP A 22 -2.40 64.03 0.49
C ASP A 22 -3.22 62.88 -0.13
N VAL A 23 -2.82 62.41 -1.31
CA VAL A 23 -3.52 61.33 -2.05
C VAL A 23 -3.02 59.94 -1.64
N LEU A 24 -1.71 59.74 -1.51
CA LEU A 24 -1.10 58.44 -1.24
C LEU A 24 -1.05 58.10 0.25
N GLY A 25 -0.91 59.09 1.14
CA GLY A 25 -0.85 58.88 2.58
C GLY A 25 -2.05 58.09 3.14
N PRO A 26 -3.31 58.40 2.76
CA PRO A 26 -4.47 57.61 3.15
C PRO A 26 -4.44 56.17 2.66
N ILE A 27 -3.92 55.92 1.45
CA ILE A 27 -3.79 54.58 0.85
C ILE A 27 -2.74 53.77 1.62
N GLU A 28 -1.58 54.36 1.91
CA GLU A 28 -0.53 53.72 2.72
C GLU A 28 -1.02 53.40 4.14
N ALA A 29 -1.78 54.32 4.75
CA ALA A 29 -2.38 54.11 6.07
C ALA A 29 -3.44 52.98 6.06
N ALA A 30 -4.23 52.88 4.98
CA ALA A 30 -5.18 51.78 4.79
C ALA A 30 -4.46 50.43 4.65
N ILE A 31 -3.42 50.35 3.81
CA ILE A 31 -2.58 49.14 3.66
C ILE A 31 -1.95 48.75 5.00
N ALA A 32 -1.42 49.72 5.76
CA ALA A 32 -0.85 49.48 7.07
C ALA A 32 -1.88 48.94 8.07
N ARG A 33 -3.12 49.44 8.05
CA ARG A 33 -4.24 48.89 8.85
C ARG A 33 -4.61 47.47 8.44
N GLN A 34 -4.74 47.19 7.15
CA GLN A 34 -5.02 45.83 6.66
C GLN A 34 -3.91 44.85 7.03
N ARG A 35 -2.65 45.24 6.90
CA ARG A 35 -1.49 44.42 7.33
C ARG A 35 -1.46 44.17 8.84
N ARG A 36 -1.92 45.12 9.66
CA ARG A 36 -2.07 44.90 11.12
C ARG A 36 -3.20 43.92 11.40
N THR A 37 -4.36 44.12 10.77
CA THR A 37 -5.53 43.23 10.91
C THR A 37 -5.20 41.80 10.53
N LEU A 38 -4.51 41.57 9.40
CA LEU A 38 -4.07 40.25 8.95
C LEU A 38 -3.11 39.59 9.96
N ARG A 39 -2.16 40.36 10.51
CA ARG A 39 -1.23 39.85 11.53
C ARG A 39 -1.96 39.45 12.81
N SER A 40 -2.90 40.27 13.28
CA SER A 40 -3.73 39.95 14.43
C SER A 40 -4.62 38.73 14.20
N ALA A 41 -5.24 38.62 13.02
CA ALA A 41 -6.05 37.46 12.65
C ALA A 41 -5.21 36.17 12.60
N ARG A 42 -3.99 36.21 12.03
CA ARG A 42 -3.07 35.07 12.04
C ARG A 42 -2.65 34.65 13.44
N ALA A 43 -2.30 35.62 14.30
CA ALA A 43 -1.94 35.35 15.69
C ALA A 43 -3.10 34.71 16.47
N ALA A 44 -4.35 35.16 16.22
CA ALA A 44 -5.53 34.55 16.82
C ALA A 44 -5.77 33.12 16.31
N LEU A 45 -5.54 32.86 15.01
CA LEU A 45 -5.66 31.53 14.42
C LEU A 45 -4.62 30.53 14.98
N THR A 46 -3.40 30.97 15.31
CA THR A 46 -2.39 30.10 15.93
C THR A 46 -2.85 29.48 17.27
N VAL A 47 -3.70 30.18 18.04
CA VAL A 47 -4.30 29.62 19.25
C VAL A 47 -5.25 28.47 18.91
N PHE A 48 -6.06 28.62 17.86
CA PHE A 48 -6.95 27.56 17.38
C PHE A 48 -6.19 26.38 16.78
N GLU A 49 -5.04 26.61 16.13
CA GLU A 49 -4.15 25.54 15.64
C GLU A 49 -3.64 24.67 16.81
N GLY A 50 -3.26 25.30 17.94
CA GLY A 50 -2.86 24.59 19.15
C GLY A 50 -4.00 23.75 19.75
N LEU A 51 -5.19 24.36 19.90
CA LEU A 51 -6.38 23.66 20.39
C LEU A 51 -6.81 22.51 19.48
N TYR A 52 -6.74 22.69 18.17
CA TYR A 52 -7.02 21.65 17.18
C TYR A 52 -6.01 20.51 17.29
N ALA A 53 -4.72 20.83 17.38
CA ALA A 53 -3.67 19.83 17.58
C ALA A 53 -3.83 19.07 18.90
N ASP A 54 -4.18 19.74 20.00
CA ASP A 54 -4.38 19.12 21.32
C ASP A 54 -5.63 18.24 21.37
N ALA A 55 -6.73 18.68 20.74
CA ALA A 55 -7.93 17.87 20.58
C ALA A 55 -7.63 16.57 19.79
N HIS A 56 -6.74 16.65 18.79
CA HIS A 56 -6.32 15.49 18.00
C HIS A 56 -5.13 14.71 18.58
N ARG A 57 -4.42 15.23 19.60
CA ARG A 57 -3.33 14.51 20.30
C ARG A 57 -3.83 13.40 21.21
N LEU A 58 -5.08 13.48 21.67
CA LEU A 58 -5.71 12.47 22.53
C LEU A 58 -6.19 11.25 21.75
N GLU A 59 -6.26 11.34 20.42
CA GLU A 59 -6.48 10.17 19.57
C GLU A 59 -5.19 9.33 19.53
N PRO A 60 -5.23 8.04 19.90
CA PRO A 60 -4.08 7.15 19.76
C PRO A 60 -3.50 7.26 18.35
N SER A 61 -2.17 7.37 18.23
CA SER A 61 -1.51 7.49 16.92
C SER A 61 -1.96 6.35 16.00
N ALA A 62 -2.85 6.69 15.06
CA ALA A 62 -3.55 5.70 14.26
C ALA A 62 -2.62 5.02 13.25
N LEU A 63 -1.42 5.59 13.06
CA LEU A 63 -0.30 5.10 12.28
C LEU A 63 0.97 5.17 13.13
N THR A 64 1.78 4.12 13.14
CA THR A 64 3.07 4.10 13.83
C THR A 64 4.09 3.39 12.95
N ARG A 65 5.17 4.09 12.59
CA ARG A 65 6.32 3.47 11.91
C ARG A 65 7.09 2.63 12.93
N LEU A 66 7.38 1.40 12.55
CA LEU A 66 8.21 0.45 13.28
C LEU A 66 9.50 0.25 12.48
N SER A 67 10.64 0.36 13.15
CA SER A 67 11.96 0.20 12.56
C SER A 67 12.74 -0.88 13.32
N GLY A 68 13.27 -1.85 12.58
CA GLY A 68 14.04 -2.98 13.12
C GLY A 68 13.21 -4.24 13.33
N GLU A 69 13.79 -5.40 12.99
CA GLU A 69 13.10 -6.69 13.02
C GLU A 69 12.59 -7.06 14.42
N ALA A 70 13.38 -6.79 15.47
CA ALA A 70 12.97 -7.07 16.84
C ALA A 70 11.73 -6.25 17.25
N VAL A 71 11.66 -4.97 16.87
CA VAL A 71 10.51 -4.11 17.17
C VAL A 71 9.27 -4.58 16.41
N ILE A 72 9.43 -4.93 15.13
CA ILE A 72 8.35 -5.47 14.30
C ILE A 72 7.86 -6.81 14.87
N GLY A 73 8.77 -7.71 15.24
CA GLY A 73 8.47 -9.00 15.86
C GLY A 73 7.64 -8.83 17.14
N ARG A 74 8.10 -7.98 18.06
CA ARG A 74 7.35 -7.66 19.30
C ARG A 74 5.97 -7.05 19.04
N ALA A 75 5.85 -6.16 18.05
CA ALA A 75 4.56 -5.57 17.71
C ALA A 75 3.59 -6.61 17.11
N LEU A 76 4.09 -7.53 16.28
CA LEU A 76 3.31 -8.65 15.74
C LEU A 76 2.91 -9.64 16.85
N GLU A 77 3.81 -9.94 17.79
CA GLU A 77 3.51 -10.75 18.98
C GLU A 77 2.38 -10.13 19.81
N ALA A 78 2.44 -8.81 20.05
CA ALA A 78 1.38 -8.09 20.76
C ALA A 78 0.04 -8.14 20.01
N GLY A 79 0.07 -7.99 18.67
CA GLY A 79 -1.12 -8.12 17.82
C GLY A 79 -1.73 -9.52 17.88
N VAL A 80 -0.90 -10.56 17.85
CA VAL A 80 -1.33 -11.96 18.01
C VAL A 80 -1.92 -12.20 19.40
N ALA A 81 -1.27 -11.74 20.46
CA ALA A 81 -1.76 -11.91 21.82
C ALA A 81 -3.12 -11.22 22.04
N GLY A 82 -3.30 -10.04 21.42
CA GLY A 82 -4.54 -9.26 21.47
C GLY A 82 -5.67 -9.77 20.57
N CYS A 83 -5.38 -10.68 19.63
CA CYS A 83 -6.35 -11.20 18.66
C CYS A 83 -7.40 -12.10 19.32
N ARG A 84 -8.66 -11.91 18.93
CA ARG A 84 -9.84 -12.57 19.51
C ARG A 84 -10.67 -13.32 18.48
N GLU A 85 -10.70 -12.88 17.22
CA GLU A 85 -11.66 -13.38 16.22
C GLU A 85 -10.99 -13.91 14.95
N GLU A 86 -10.10 -13.12 14.34
CA GLU A 86 -9.51 -13.48 13.05
C GLU A 86 -8.14 -12.85 12.80
N VAL A 87 -7.28 -13.61 12.09
CA VAL A 87 -6.03 -13.15 11.50
C VAL A 87 -6.09 -13.36 9.99
N ARG A 88 -5.80 -12.30 9.24
CA ARG A 88 -5.71 -12.31 7.78
C ARG A 88 -4.29 -11.95 7.37
N THR A 89 -3.67 -12.78 6.54
CA THR A 89 -2.29 -12.54 6.10
C THR A 89 -2.15 -12.74 4.61
N ALA A 90 -1.53 -11.80 3.89
CA ALA A 90 -1.02 -12.05 2.55
C ALA A 90 0.50 -11.92 2.55
N HIS A 91 1.17 -12.86 1.89
CA HIS A 91 2.62 -12.95 1.84
C HIS A 91 3.08 -12.97 0.39
N PRO A 92 3.70 -11.88 -0.11
CA PRO A 92 4.37 -11.88 -1.40
C PRO A 92 5.64 -12.73 -1.33
N GLY A 93 6.15 -13.08 -2.51
CA GLY A 93 7.31 -13.93 -2.70
C GLY A 93 6.99 -15.42 -2.84
N GLY A 94 8.06 -16.21 -2.93
CA GLY A 94 8.00 -17.66 -2.98
C GLY A 94 7.96 -18.29 -1.59
N GLY A 95 8.63 -19.44 -1.44
CA GLY A 95 8.77 -20.12 -0.15
C GLY A 95 9.25 -19.19 0.97
N ARG A 96 8.77 -19.42 2.18
CA ARG A 96 9.18 -18.65 3.36
C ARG A 96 10.49 -19.23 3.93
N PRO A 97 11.37 -18.37 4.48
CA PRO A 97 12.55 -18.86 5.19
C PRO A 97 12.16 -19.79 6.34
N VAL A 98 12.93 -20.87 6.51
CA VAL A 98 12.66 -21.95 7.48
C VAL A 98 12.49 -21.40 8.91
N HIS A 99 13.43 -20.57 9.36
CA HIS A 99 13.40 -19.99 10.71
C HIS A 99 12.11 -19.19 10.99
N VAL A 100 11.62 -18.43 10.00
CA VAL A 100 10.37 -17.68 10.12
C VAL A 100 9.17 -18.61 10.29
N LEU A 101 9.15 -19.72 9.55
CA LEU A 101 8.10 -20.73 9.67
C LEU A 101 8.14 -21.42 11.03
N GLU A 102 9.32 -21.83 11.49
CA GLU A 102 9.54 -22.49 12.78
C GLU A 102 9.11 -21.61 13.96
N GLU A 103 9.43 -20.31 13.93
CA GLU A 103 9.01 -19.35 14.95
C GLU A 103 7.49 -19.11 14.92
N SER A 104 6.90 -19.04 13.72
CA SER A 104 5.47 -18.73 13.56
C SER A 104 4.55 -19.90 13.95
N LEU A 105 4.97 -21.13 13.69
CA LEU A 105 4.09 -22.30 13.74
C LEU A 105 3.52 -22.60 15.13
N PRO A 106 4.30 -22.62 16.24
CA PRO A 106 3.74 -22.83 17.58
C PRO A 106 2.73 -21.76 17.98
N ARG A 107 2.93 -20.53 17.51
CA ARG A 107 2.03 -19.40 17.76
C ARG A 107 0.74 -19.54 16.97
N ASP A 108 0.84 -19.85 15.69
CA ASP A 108 -0.32 -19.95 14.79
C ASP A 108 -1.22 -21.14 15.21
N VAL A 109 -0.62 -22.30 15.54
CA VAL A 109 -1.34 -23.47 16.09
C VAL A 109 -2.07 -23.11 17.38
N ARG A 110 -1.42 -22.37 18.29
CA ARG A 110 -2.04 -21.94 19.55
C ARG A 110 -3.25 -21.02 19.33
N ASN A 111 -3.17 -20.11 18.36
CA ASN A 111 -4.28 -19.23 18.02
C ASN A 111 -5.46 -20.01 17.43
N LEU A 112 -5.18 -20.94 16.52
CA LEU A 112 -6.19 -21.80 15.91
C LEU A 112 -6.93 -22.63 16.98
N ARG A 113 -6.20 -23.22 17.94
CA ARG A 113 -6.79 -23.95 19.06
C ARG A 113 -7.63 -23.09 20.00
N ARG A 114 -7.39 -21.77 20.05
CA ARG A 114 -8.24 -20.79 20.77
C ARG A 114 -9.50 -20.43 19.99
N GLY A 115 -9.69 -20.95 18.77
CA GLY A 115 -10.84 -20.65 17.90
C GLY A 115 -10.65 -19.41 17.02
N ILE A 116 -9.43 -18.85 16.94
CA ILE A 116 -9.15 -17.70 16.08
C ILE A 116 -9.13 -18.16 14.62
N ARG A 117 -9.92 -17.52 13.76
CA ARG A 117 -9.97 -17.84 12.33
C ARG A 117 -8.70 -17.33 11.64
N GLN A 118 -7.96 -18.22 11.00
CA GLN A 118 -6.75 -17.83 10.25
C GLN A 118 -6.97 -18.01 8.74
N ARG A 119 -6.77 -16.92 7.99
CA ARG A 119 -6.81 -16.93 6.52
C ARG A 119 -5.51 -16.39 5.94
N THR A 120 -4.86 -17.20 5.11
CA THR A 120 -3.57 -16.86 4.54
C THR A 120 -3.56 -16.97 3.02
N ILE A 121 -3.08 -15.93 2.35
CA ILE A 121 -2.82 -15.90 0.91
C ILE A 121 -1.31 -15.94 0.67
N TYR A 122 -0.87 -16.90 -0.14
CA TYR A 122 0.49 -16.99 -0.68
C TYR A 122 0.50 -16.78 -2.20
N GLN A 123 1.68 -16.67 -2.81
CA GLN A 123 1.79 -16.82 -4.27
C GLN A 123 1.73 -18.29 -4.68
N HIS A 124 1.28 -18.58 -5.90
CA HIS A 124 1.21 -19.94 -6.46
C HIS A 124 2.55 -20.68 -6.43
N THR A 125 3.65 -19.93 -6.42
CA THR A 125 5.03 -20.46 -6.36
C THR A 125 5.33 -21.23 -5.08
N VAL A 126 4.65 -20.93 -3.97
CA VAL A 126 4.74 -21.69 -2.70
C VAL A 126 4.35 -23.16 -2.88
N ARG A 127 3.52 -23.49 -3.88
CA ARG A 127 3.08 -24.87 -4.15
C ARG A 127 4.19 -25.79 -4.67
N SER A 128 5.40 -25.26 -4.85
CA SER A 128 6.62 -26.01 -5.17
C SER A 128 7.65 -25.99 -4.05
N ASP A 129 7.39 -25.25 -2.96
CA ASP A 129 8.28 -25.15 -1.81
C ASP A 129 7.87 -26.14 -0.72
N ARG A 130 8.67 -27.21 -0.53
CA ARG A 130 8.32 -28.30 0.39
C ARG A 130 8.23 -27.84 1.84
N THR A 131 9.11 -26.94 2.27
CA THR A 131 9.13 -26.42 3.64
C THR A 131 7.86 -25.65 3.96
N THR A 132 7.47 -24.74 3.08
CA THR A 132 6.25 -23.94 3.25
C THR A 132 5.01 -24.82 3.15
N LEU A 133 5.00 -25.83 2.26
CA LEU A 133 3.89 -26.81 2.18
C LEU A 133 3.73 -27.63 3.47
N ALA A 134 4.83 -28.10 4.07
CA ALA A 134 4.77 -28.80 5.35
C ALA A 134 4.22 -27.91 6.48
N TYR A 135 4.59 -26.62 6.49
CA TYR A 135 3.96 -25.65 7.40
C TYR A 135 2.46 -25.50 7.12
N ILE A 136 2.08 -25.34 5.85
CA ILE A 136 0.68 -25.18 5.43
C ILE A 136 -0.14 -26.38 5.91
N GLU A 137 0.33 -27.61 5.66
CA GLU A 137 -0.33 -28.85 6.09
C GLU A 137 -0.60 -28.87 7.60
N ARG A 138 0.39 -28.47 8.40
CA ARG A 138 0.25 -28.41 9.87
C ARG A 138 -0.79 -27.38 10.31
N VAL A 139 -0.79 -26.18 9.75
CA VAL A 139 -1.78 -25.16 10.15
C VAL A 139 -3.18 -25.46 9.61
N THR A 140 -3.30 -26.06 8.42
CA THR A 140 -4.60 -26.45 7.86
C THR A 140 -5.25 -27.57 8.65
N THR A 141 -4.45 -28.49 9.21
CA THR A 141 -4.94 -29.55 10.11
C THR A 141 -5.56 -28.97 11.39
N GLU A 142 -5.04 -27.83 11.86
CA GLU A 142 -5.58 -27.11 13.03
C GLU A 142 -6.73 -26.14 12.65
N GLY A 143 -7.15 -26.10 11.38
CA GLY A 143 -8.30 -25.32 10.91
C GLY A 143 -7.98 -24.01 10.18
N ALA A 144 -6.71 -23.71 9.89
CA ALA A 144 -6.39 -22.56 9.05
C ALA A 144 -6.85 -22.75 7.61
N GLU A 145 -7.26 -21.67 6.95
CA GLU A 145 -7.53 -21.66 5.52
C GLU A 145 -6.33 -21.04 4.79
N VAL A 146 -5.73 -21.78 3.86
CA VAL A 146 -4.63 -21.28 3.02
C VAL A 146 -5.02 -21.32 1.55
N ARG A 147 -4.82 -20.20 0.86
CA ARG A 147 -5.08 -20.04 -0.58
C ARG A 147 -3.87 -19.42 -1.27
N THR A 148 -3.83 -19.51 -2.60
CA THR A 148 -2.78 -18.90 -3.41
C THR A 148 -3.32 -18.05 -4.56
N LEU A 149 -2.57 -17.04 -4.96
CA LEU A 149 -2.78 -16.20 -6.14
C LEU A 149 -1.53 -16.20 -7.02
N ALA A 150 -1.65 -15.85 -8.31
CA ALA A 150 -0.48 -15.64 -9.15
C ALA A 150 0.40 -14.51 -8.61
N GLU A 151 -0.24 -13.42 -8.21
CA GLU A 151 0.42 -12.23 -7.69
C GLU A 151 -0.20 -11.78 -6.37
N VAL A 152 0.67 -11.46 -5.41
CA VAL A 152 0.34 -10.79 -4.16
C VAL A 152 1.21 -9.55 -4.13
N ALA A 153 0.61 -8.35 -4.21
CA ALA A 153 1.36 -7.10 -4.35
C ALA A 153 2.20 -6.80 -3.10
N ASP A 154 1.53 -6.75 -1.95
CA ASP A 154 2.17 -6.36 -0.69
C ASP A 154 1.88 -7.35 0.44
N ARG A 155 2.82 -7.37 1.40
CA ARG A 155 2.60 -8.07 2.65
C ARG A 155 1.57 -7.32 3.48
N ILE A 156 0.55 -8.02 3.94
CA ILE A 156 -0.47 -7.47 4.82
C ILE A 156 -0.76 -8.46 5.94
N ILE A 157 -0.88 -7.97 7.16
CA ILE A 157 -1.31 -8.75 8.34
C ILE A 157 -2.40 -7.93 9.04
N VAL A 158 -3.60 -8.48 9.20
CA VAL A 158 -4.73 -7.83 9.87
C VAL A 158 -5.24 -8.71 11.00
N PHE A 159 -5.44 -8.12 12.18
CA PHE A 159 -6.02 -8.73 13.38
C PHE A 159 -7.39 -8.08 13.67
N ASP A 160 -8.44 -8.89 13.81
CA ASP A 160 -9.81 -8.50 14.25
C ASP A 160 -10.41 -7.24 13.60
N ARG A 161 -9.92 -6.85 12.42
CA ARG A 161 -10.27 -5.59 11.71
C ARG A 161 -10.00 -4.31 12.52
N SER A 162 -9.14 -4.37 13.53
CA SER A 162 -8.79 -3.23 14.40
C SER A 162 -7.30 -2.87 14.36
N LEU A 163 -6.46 -3.79 13.90
CA LEU A 163 -5.01 -3.61 13.80
C LEU A 163 -4.50 -4.22 12.49
N ALA A 164 -3.67 -3.47 11.77
CA ALA A 164 -3.01 -3.95 10.57
C ALA A 164 -1.51 -3.61 10.55
N PHE A 165 -0.74 -4.41 9.81
CA PHE A 165 0.67 -4.22 9.52
C PHE A 165 0.92 -4.35 8.03
N VAL A 166 1.67 -3.40 7.48
CA VAL A 166 2.15 -3.39 6.07
C VAL A 166 3.62 -2.97 6.05
N PRO A 167 4.41 -3.28 5.01
CA PRO A 167 5.74 -2.70 4.81
C PRO A 167 5.69 -1.17 4.84
N PHE A 168 6.74 -0.54 5.39
CA PHE A 168 6.88 0.91 5.31
C PHE A 168 7.82 1.25 4.15
N SER A 169 7.26 1.57 2.98
CA SER A 169 8.05 1.81 1.76
C SER A 169 8.88 0.58 1.35
N ASP A 170 9.84 0.77 0.45
CA ASP A 170 10.86 -0.21 0.07
C ASP A 170 12.00 -0.30 1.11
N GLU A 171 11.87 0.38 2.26
CA GLU A 171 12.90 0.39 3.30
C GLU A 171 12.97 -0.98 4.01
N PRO A 172 14.13 -1.67 3.97
CA PRO A 172 14.29 -2.94 4.67
C PRO A 172 14.02 -2.82 6.16
N HIS A 173 13.48 -3.90 6.75
CA HIS A 173 13.24 -4.00 8.20
C HIS A 173 12.38 -2.87 8.77
N SER A 174 11.43 -2.36 7.98
CA SER A 174 10.48 -1.33 8.41
C SER A 174 9.04 -1.76 8.14
N ALA A 175 8.13 -1.38 9.03
CA ALA A 175 6.71 -1.69 8.90
C ALA A 175 5.86 -0.54 9.44
N LEU A 176 4.65 -0.39 8.90
CA LEU A 176 3.65 0.53 9.40
C LEU A 176 2.61 -0.25 10.20
N ARG A 177 2.49 0.06 11.49
CA ARG A 177 1.39 -0.38 12.34
C ARG A 177 0.23 0.59 12.17
N ILE A 178 -0.95 0.07 11.90
CA ILE A 178 -2.15 0.84 11.55
C ILE A 178 -3.28 0.43 12.49
N GLN A 179 -3.87 1.39 13.18
CA GLN A 179 -5.05 1.22 14.06
C GLN A 179 -6.21 2.13 13.68
N HIS A 180 -6.05 2.98 12.65
CA HIS A 180 -7.14 3.80 12.15
C HIS A 180 -8.28 2.91 11.60
N PRO A 181 -9.51 2.95 12.17
CA PRO A 181 -10.57 2.01 11.81
C PRO A 181 -10.90 1.99 10.32
N SER A 182 -10.92 3.15 9.65
CA SER A 182 -11.19 3.24 8.22
C SER A 182 -10.08 2.62 7.36
N LEU A 183 -8.82 2.76 7.76
CA LEU A 183 -7.68 2.21 7.02
C LEU A 183 -7.61 0.69 7.21
N VAL A 184 -7.80 0.21 8.44
CA VAL A 184 -7.84 -1.24 8.70
C VAL A 184 -9.02 -1.88 7.97
N ARG A 185 -10.19 -1.24 7.93
CA ARG A 185 -11.34 -1.70 7.12
C ARG A 185 -11.02 -1.75 5.62
N PHE A 186 -10.35 -0.73 5.09
CA PHE A 186 -9.93 -0.70 3.69
C PHE A 186 -8.98 -1.86 3.37
N LEU A 187 -7.95 -2.05 4.19
CA LEU A 187 -6.98 -3.15 4.06
C LEU A 187 -7.63 -4.53 4.19
N ALA A 188 -8.59 -4.68 5.11
CA ALA A 188 -9.36 -5.90 5.28
C ALA A 188 -10.21 -6.22 4.04
N ARG A 189 -10.82 -5.22 3.41
CA ARG A 189 -11.57 -5.38 2.14
C ARG A 189 -10.66 -5.74 0.97
N HIS A 190 -9.52 -5.08 0.86
CA HIS A 190 -8.52 -5.42 -0.16
C HIS A 190 -8.07 -6.89 -0.03
N PHE A 191 -7.86 -7.37 1.20
CA PHE A 191 -7.64 -8.79 1.45
C PHE A 191 -8.82 -9.66 1.02
N ASP A 192 -10.06 -9.29 1.37
CA ASP A 192 -11.26 -10.08 1.03
C ASP A 192 -11.46 -10.20 -0.50
N GLU A 193 -11.15 -9.16 -1.27
CA GLU A 193 -11.16 -9.19 -2.74
C GLU A 193 -10.09 -10.14 -3.31
N ALA A 194 -8.87 -10.09 -2.76
CA ALA A 194 -7.82 -11.03 -3.13
C ALA A 194 -8.21 -12.48 -2.75
N TRP A 195 -8.82 -12.65 -1.57
CA TRP A 195 -9.28 -13.93 -1.06
C TRP A 195 -10.33 -14.57 -1.98
N ALA A 196 -11.26 -13.77 -2.51
CA ALA A 196 -12.30 -14.24 -3.42
C ALA A 196 -11.75 -14.79 -4.74
N ARG A 197 -10.64 -14.24 -5.25
CA ARG A 197 -9.97 -14.70 -6.48
C ARG A 197 -8.95 -15.82 -6.24
N SER A 198 -8.60 -16.09 -4.99
CA SER A 198 -7.53 -17.03 -4.63
C SER A 198 -7.96 -18.50 -4.66
N VAL A 199 -7.00 -19.39 -4.95
CA VAL A 199 -7.23 -20.83 -5.11
C VAL A 199 -6.81 -21.59 -3.85
N PRO A 200 -7.68 -22.41 -3.23
CA PRO A 200 -7.32 -23.22 -2.07
C PRO A 200 -6.08 -24.10 -2.24
N VAL A 201 -5.25 -24.15 -1.20
CA VAL A 201 -4.19 -25.15 -1.07
C VAL A 201 -4.77 -26.38 -0.37
N ARG A 202 -4.60 -27.55 -0.97
CA ARG A 202 -5.00 -28.85 -0.42
C ARG A 202 -3.77 -29.75 -0.38
N PRO A 203 -2.93 -29.66 0.67
CA PRO A 203 -1.66 -30.38 0.76
C PRO A 203 -1.79 -31.89 0.54
N GLU A 204 -2.92 -32.47 0.94
CA GLU A 204 -3.25 -33.88 0.81
C GLU A 204 -3.58 -34.33 -0.63
N ARG A 205 -3.73 -33.40 -1.58
CA ARG A 205 -4.06 -33.71 -2.98
C ARG A 205 -2.89 -33.46 -3.93
N VAL A 206 -2.50 -34.48 -4.67
CA VAL A 206 -1.54 -34.39 -5.79
C VAL A 206 -2.32 -34.41 -7.12
N PRO A 207 -2.00 -33.55 -8.10
CA PRO A 207 -0.97 -32.51 -8.12
C PRO A 207 -1.40 -31.21 -7.44
N LEU A 208 -0.46 -30.55 -6.76
CA LEU A 208 -0.71 -29.26 -6.09
C LEU A 208 -0.90 -28.09 -7.07
N ARG A 209 -0.30 -28.16 -8.26
CA ARG A 209 -0.55 -27.21 -9.36
C ARG A 209 -1.70 -27.74 -10.22
N THR A 210 -2.87 -27.15 -10.07
CA THR A 210 -4.05 -27.47 -10.89
C THR A 210 -4.00 -26.73 -12.23
N PRO A 211 -4.79 -27.13 -13.24
CA PRO A 211 -4.90 -26.39 -14.49
C PRO A 211 -5.27 -24.92 -14.29
N VAL A 212 -6.13 -24.63 -13.31
CA VAL A 212 -6.52 -23.26 -12.93
C VAL A 212 -5.30 -22.47 -12.45
N VAL A 213 -4.48 -23.03 -11.54
CA VAL A 213 -3.27 -22.37 -11.03
C VAL A 213 -2.26 -22.11 -12.14
N THR A 214 -2.05 -23.11 -13.02
CA THR A 214 -1.12 -22.98 -14.15
C THR A 214 -1.59 -21.93 -15.16
N SER A 215 -2.89 -21.94 -15.48
CA SER A 215 -3.52 -20.95 -16.37
C SER A 215 -3.43 -19.54 -15.80
N ASP A 216 -3.73 -19.36 -14.51
CA ASP A 216 -3.64 -18.07 -13.83
C ASP A 216 -2.21 -17.50 -13.90
N LEU A 217 -1.22 -18.32 -13.54
CA LEU A 217 0.19 -17.92 -13.61
C LEU A 217 0.64 -17.57 -15.05
N GLN A 218 0.24 -18.39 -16.03
CA GLN A 218 0.56 -18.13 -17.43
C GLN A 218 -0.09 -16.83 -17.92
N ARG A 219 -1.36 -16.58 -17.59
CA ARG A 219 -2.06 -15.34 -17.92
C ARG A 219 -1.34 -14.13 -17.34
N THR A 220 -0.95 -14.16 -16.06
CA THR A 220 -0.22 -13.05 -15.42
C THR A 220 1.13 -12.80 -16.08
N ILE A 221 1.89 -13.85 -16.45
CA ILE A 221 3.16 -13.70 -17.18
C ILE A 221 2.93 -13.05 -18.55
N LEU A 222 1.92 -13.52 -19.30
CA LEU A 222 1.64 -13.02 -20.64
C LEU A 222 1.15 -11.57 -20.64
N GLN A 223 0.31 -11.19 -19.67
CA GLN A 223 -0.08 -9.79 -19.47
C GLN A 223 1.15 -8.90 -19.22
N ALA A 224 2.10 -9.36 -18.40
CA ALA A 224 3.33 -8.63 -18.13
C ALA A 224 4.23 -8.49 -19.38
N VAL A 225 4.32 -9.56 -20.19
CA VAL A 225 5.06 -9.53 -21.47
C VAL A 225 4.45 -8.51 -22.43
N VAL A 226 3.12 -8.48 -22.56
CA VAL A 226 2.40 -7.48 -23.37
C VAL A 226 2.61 -6.07 -22.81
N GLY A 227 2.65 -5.92 -21.48
CA GLY A 227 2.97 -4.67 -20.80
C GLY A 227 4.43 -4.21 -20.95
N GLY A 228 5.28 -4.97 -21.67
CA GLY A 228 6.68 -4.61 -21.92
C GLY A 228 7.65 -4.91 -20.78
N GLU A 229 7.21 -5.65 -19.76
CA GLU A 229 8.07 -5.98 -18.62
C GLU A 229 9.18 -6.96 -19.00
N THR A 230 10.31 -6.88 -18.30
CA THR A 230 11.42 -7.84 -18.44
C THR A 230 11.16 -9.11 -17.63
N ASP A 231 11.78 -10.23 -18.03
CA ASP A 231 11.66 -11.47 -17.27
C ASP A 231 12.17 -11.34 -15.82
N GLN A 232 13.10 -10.42 -15.58
CA GLN A 232 13.59 -10.11 -14.22
C GLN A 232 12.52 -9.38 -13.38
N SER A 233 11.82 -8.40 -13.98
CA SER A 233 10.69 -7.72 -13.31
C SER A 233 9.60 -8.72 -12.94
N ILE A 234 9.20 -9.54 -13.91
CA ILE A 234 8.16 -10.56 -13.75
C ILE A 234 8.56 -11.58 -12.68
N ALA A 235 9.81 -12.05 -12.70
CA ALA A 235 10.32 -13.00 -11.73
C ALA A 235 10.24 -12.48 -10.29
N ARG A 236 10.65 -11.22 -10.07
CA ARG A 236 10.57 -10.56 -8.77
C ARG A 236 9.11 -10.43 -8.31
N ARG A 237 8.22 -10.02 -9.22
CA ARG A 237 6.79 -9.82 -8.93
C ARG A 237 6.05 -11.11 -8.60
N LEU A 238 6.37 -12.20 -9.30
CA LEU A 238 5.70 -13.49 -9.13
C LEU A 238 6.38 -14.40 -8.10
N GLY A 239 7.46 -13.96 -7.46
CA GLY A 239 8.19 -14.76 -6.47
C GLY A 239 8.79 -16.04 -7.06
N MET A 240 9.30 -16.00 -8.29
CA MET A 240 9.93 -17.14 -8.98
C MET A 240 11.29 -16.79 -9.58
N SER A 241 12.00 -17.81 -10.09
CA SER A 241 13.28 -17.57 -10.77
C SER A 241 13.08 -16.96 -12.16
N ARG A 242 14.04 -16.13 -12.61
CA ARG A 242 14.08 -15.62 -14.00
C ARG A 242 14.07 -16.75 -15.03
N ARG A 243 14.71 -17.88 -14.72
CA ARG A 243 14.72 -19.09 -15.56
C ARG A 243 13.30 -19.64 -15.73
N SER A 244 12.51 -19.69 -14.67
CA SER A 244 11.13 -20.17 -14.71
C SER A 244 10.26 -19.28 -15.59
N VAL A 245 10.39 -17.95 -15.47
CA VAL A 245 9.68 -17.01 -16.36
C VAL A 245 10.08 -17.25 -17.82
N ALA A 246 11.38 -17.30 -18.11
CA ALA A 246 11.89 -17.52 -19.46
C ALA A 246 11.38 -18.84 -20.06
N GLU A 247 11.25 -19.89 -19.26
CA GLU A 247 10.70 -21.17 -19.71
C GLU A 247 9.20 -21.07 -20.05
N HIS A 248 8.41 -20.37 -19.23
CA HIS A 248 7.00 -20.10 -19.54
C HIS A 248 6.84 -19.29 -20.82
N VAL A 249 7.63 -18.22 -20.97
CA VAL A 249 7.63 -17.37 -22.17
C VAL A 249 8.04 -18.17 -23.40
N ARG A 250 9.10 -19.00 -23.31
CA ARG A 250 9.55 -19.86 -24.41
C ARG A 250 8.46 -20.83 -24.86
N ARG A 251 7.78 -21.50 -23.91
CA ARG A 251 6.69 -22.43 -24.23
C ARG A 251 5.57 -21.75 -25.02
N VAL A 252 5.18 -20.55 -24.63
CA VAL A 252 4.13 -19.79 -25.36
C VAL A 252 4.64 -19.27 -26.70
N SER A 253 5.92 -18.85 -26.77
CA SER A 253 6.56 -18.44 -28.02
C SER A 253 6.55 -19.56 -29.06
N GLU A 254 6.88 -20.79 -28.65
CA GLU A 254 6.85 -21.97 -29.52
C GLU A 254 5.43 -22.32 -29.96
N GLN A 255 4.46 -22.27 -29.04
CA GLN A 255 3.05 -22.51 -29.34
C GLN A 255 2.47 -21.52 -30.36
N LEU A 256 2.88 -20.25 -30.28
CA LEU A 256 2.42 -19.19 -31.18
C LEU A 256 3.32 -19.00 -32.41
N GLY A 257 4.40 -19.77 -32.55
CA GLY A 257 5.36 -19.62 -33.64
C GLY A 257 6.11 -18.27 -33.63
N SER A 258 6.21 -17.62 -32.47
CA SER A 258 6.89 -16.34 -32.33
C SER A 258 8.42 -16.50 -32.35
N ARG A 259 9.10 -15.58 -33.05
CA ARG A 259 10.56 -15.52 -33.20
C ARG A 259 11.20 -14.41 -32.37
N SER A 260 10.42 -13.53 -31.76
CA SER A 260 10.94 -12.44 -30.92
C SER A 260 9.95 -12.06 -29.82
N ARG A 261 10.42 -11.41 -28.76
CA ARG A 261 9.55 -10.94 -27.67
C ARG A 261 8.50 -9.92 -28.16
N ALA A 262 8.89 -9.03 -29.05
CA ALA A 262 7.97 -8.04 -29.64
C ALA A 262 6.87 -8.73 -30.45
N GLN A 263 7.24 -9.70 -31.30
CA GLN A 263 6.27 -10.51 -32.04
C GLN A 263 5.38 -11.32 -31.10
N LEU A 264 5.94 -11.86 -30.00
CA LEU A 264 5.17 -12.61 -29.01
C LEU A 264 4.11 -11.73 -28.37
N GLY A 265 4.45 -10.51 -27.96
CA GLY A 265 3.50 -9.55 -27.40
C GLY A 265 2.34 -9.26 -28.35
N TYR A 266 2.63 -9.02 -29.64
CA TYR A 266 1.61 -8.83 -30.67
C TYR A 266 0.69 -10.05 -30.83
N LEU A 267 1.25 -11.26 -30.92
CA LEU A 267 0.48 -12.50 -31.09
C LEU A 267 -0.38 -12.81 -29.86
N VAL A 268 0.12 -12.58 -28.65
CA VAL A 268 -0.65 -12.75 -27.41
C VAL A 268 -1.83 -11.76 -27.38
N ALA A 269 -1.62 -10.50 -27.75
CA ALA A 269 -2.67 -9.49 -27.77
C ALA A 269 -3.77 -9.77 -28.82
N THR A 270 -3.43 -10.45 -29.92
CA THR A 270 -4.35 -10.70 -31.05
C THR A 270 -4.98 -12.10 -31.04
N SER A 271 -4.52 -13.01 -30.19
CA SER A 271 -4.98 -14.41 -30.15
C SER A 271 -6.16 -14.68 -29.23
N GLY A 272 -6.64 -13.67 -28.49
CA GLY A 272 -7.69 -13.83 -27.48
C GLY A 272 -7.26 -14.60 -26.23
N LEU A 273 -5.98 -14.99 -26.11
CA LEU A 273 -5.44 -15.75 -24.98
C LEU A 273 -5.57 -15.03 -23.61
N LEU A 274 -5.80 -13.71 -23.64
CA LEU A 274 -5.96 -12.87 -22.44
C LEU A 274 -7.43 -12.52 -22.12
N GLU A 275 -8.39 -12.92 -22.97
CA GLU A 275 -9.82 -12.52 -22.86
C GLU A 275 -10.68 -13.53 -22.08
N ALA A 276 -10.09 -14.61 -21.59
CA ALA A 276 -10.74 -15.65 -20.79
C ALA A 276 -10.52 -15.49 -19.29
#